data_AF-A0A1F9N4E7-F1
#
_entry.id   AF-A0A1F9N4E7-F1
#
_cell.length_a   1.000
_cell.length_b   1.000
_cell.length_c   1.000
_cell.angle_alpha   90.00
_cell.angle_beta   90.00
_cell.angle_gamma   90.00
#
_symmetry.space_group_name_H-M   'P 1'
#
loop_
_entity.id
_entity.type
_entity.pdbx_description
1 polymer ?
#
loop_
_entity_poly.entity_id
_entity_poly.type
_entity_poly.pdbx_seq_one_letter_code
_entity_poly.pdbx_strand_id
1 'polypeptide(L)'
;MAAEGNRFVSVAEGVLGAVGGLAHRKPVATLALVTALTGVGLLGTSNVVLDTDLTALLLDTFQSVQDLDRLREQFGGVGYCVIIGRNAEAEQLKRFADDIAPKIEALADVRYVMYKRPIDFFEDRALLFLGRKNA
;
A
#
# COMPACT_ATOMS: atom_id res chain seq x y z
N MET A 1 -30.32 -21.62 -30.64
CA MET A 1 -29.27 -20.93 -29.87
C MET A 1 -27.97 -20.71 -30.66
N ALA A 2 -27.97 -20.78 -32.01
CA ALA A 2 -26.77 -20.60 -32.86
C ALA A 2 -26.81 -19.35 -33.78
N ALA A 3 -27.91 -18.59 -33.77
CA ALA A 3 -28.12 -17.46 -34.68
C ALA A 3 -27.61 -16.11 -34.14
N GLU A 4 -27.42 -15.96 -32.82
CA GLU A 4 -26.97 -14.70 -32.22
C GLU A 4 -25.47 -14.43 -32.42
N GLY A 5 -24.63 -15.48 -32.40
CA GLY A 5 -23.17 -15.32 -32.57
C GLY A 5 -22.76 -14.73 -33.92
N ASN A 6 -23.47 -15.07 -35.00
CA ASN A 6 -23.13 -14.62 -36.35
C ASN A 6 -23.50 -13.14 -36.60
N ARG A 7 -24.51 -12.64 -35.87
CA ARG A 7 -24.92 -11.24 -35.94
C ARG A 7 -23.91 -10.32 -35.24
N PHE A 8 -23.32 -10.77 -34.12
CA PHE A 8 -22.27 -10.02 -33.44
C PHE A 8 -21.00 -9.90 -34.29
N VAL A 9 -20.59 -10.98 -34.96
CA VAL A 9 -19.39 -10.99 -35.79
C VAL A 9 -19.53 -10.06 -37.00
N SER A 10 -20.65 -10.13 -37.72
CA SER A 10 -20.90 -9.27 -38.89
C SER A 10 -21.04 -7.79 -38.55
N VAL A 11 -21.63 -7.47 -37.39
CA VAL A 11 -21.67 -6.08 -36.88
C VAL A 11 -20.27 -5.61 -36.50
N ALA A 12 -19.47 -6.44 -35.85
CA ALA A 12 -18.09 -6.12 -35.48
C ALA A 12 -17.21 -5.87 -36.72
N GLU A 13 -17.30 -6.72 -37.75
CA GLU A 13 -16.59 -6.54 -39.02
C GLU A 13 -17.00 -5.24 -39.72
N GLY A 14 -18.30 -4.92 -39.74
CA GLY A 14 -18.81 -3.67 -40.31
C GLY A 14 -18.29 -2.43 -39.58
N VAL A 15 -18.26 -2.46 -38.23
CA VAL A 15 -17.74 -1.37 -37.40
C VAL A 15 -16.23 -1.21 -37.58
N LEU A 16 -15.46 -2.31 -37.57
CA LEU A 16 -14.01 -2.28 -37.78
C LEU A 16 -13.65 -1.77 -39.18
N GLY A 17 -14.39 -2.20 -40.20
CA GLY A 17 -14.23 -1.72 -41.58
C GLY A 17 -14.56 -0.23 -41.72
N ALA A 18 -15.62 0.25 -41.07
CA ALA A 18 -15.99 1.66 -41.07
C ALA A 18 -14.96 2.53 -40.33
N VAL A 19 -14.45 2.07 -39.19
CA VAL A 19 -13.39 2.77 -38.43
C VAL A 19 -12.10 2.81 -39.24
N GLY A 20 -11.70 1.71 -39.87
CA GLY A 20 -10.52 1.67 -40.75
C GLY A 20 -10.66 2.58 -41.96
N GLY A 21 -11.84 2.59 -42.61
CA GLY A 21 -12.12 3.48 -43.74
C GLY A 21 -12.12 4.96 -43.36
N LEU A 22 -12.66 5.31 -42.19
CA LEU A 22 -12.65 6.68 -41.66
C LEU A 22 -11.22 7.12 -41.30
N ALA A 23 -10.45 6.22 -40.69
CA ALA A 23 -9.04 6.46 -40.33
C ALA A 23 -8.16 6.73 -41.55
N HIS A 24 -8.38 6.00 -42.65
CA HIS A 24 -7.63 6.20 -43.88
C HIS A 24 -8.02 7.49 -44.62
N ARG A 25 -9.29 7.89 -44.58
CA ARG A 25 -9.78 9.10 -45.27
C ARG A 25 -9.41 10.40 -44.56
N LYS A 26 -9.21 10.39 -43.24
CA LYS A 26 -8.83 11.57 -42.44
C LYS A 26 -7.72 11.26 -41.42
N PRO A 27 -6.50 10.92 -41.88
CA PRO A 27 -5.44 10.42 -41.01
C PRO A 27 -5.03 11.42 -39.92
N VAL A 28 -4.99 12.72 -40.23
CA VAL A 28 -4.63 13.77 -39.26
C VAL A 28 -5.66 13.89 -38.13
N ALA A 29 -6.96 13.80 -38.46
CA ALA A 29 -8.02 13.90 -37.46
C ALA A 29 -8.03 12.66 -36.55
N THR A 30 -7.79 11.48 -37.10
CA THR A 30 -7.65 10.24 -36.31
C THR A 30 -6.43 10.29 -35.41
N LEU A 31 -5.30 10.78 -35.91
CA LEU A 31 -4.08 10.90 -35.12
C LEU A 31 -4.25 11.92 -33.98
N ALA A 32 -4.88 13.06 -34.26
CA ALA A 32 -5.23 14.04 -33.24
C ALA A 32 -6.19 13.47 -32.18
N LEU A 33 -7.19 12.69 -32.58
CA LEU A 33 -8.12 12.03 -31.65
C LEU A 33 -7.40 11.01 -30.76
N VAL A 34 -6.54 10.16 -31.33
CA VAL A 34 -5.77 9.17 -30.57
C VAL A 34 -4.84 9.88 -29.60
N THR A 35 -4.11 10.91 -30.04
CA THR A 35 -3.24 11.71 -29.17
C THR A 35 -4.03 12.38 -28.05
N ALA A 36 -5.21 12.92 -28.34
CA ALA A 36 -6.07 13.51 -27.32
C ALA A 36 -6.53 12.47 -26.29
N LEU A 37 -6.97 11.28 -26.74
CA LEU A 37 -7.36 10.18 -25.86
C LEU A 37 -6.18 9.68 -25.01
N THR A 38 -4.98 9.58 -25.58
CA THR A 38 -3.75 9.25 -24.84
C THR A 38 -3.45 10.32 -23.80
N GLY A 39 -3.56 11.61 -24.15
CA GLY A 39 -3.38 12.72 -23.21
C GLY A 39 -4.35 12.66 -22.03
N VAL A 40 -5.64 12.39 -22.30
CA VAL A 40 -6.65 12.18 -21.25
C VAL A 40 -6.30 10.97 -20.37
N GLY A 41 -5.86 9.87 -20.98
CA GLY A 41 -5.40 8.69 -20.23
C GLY A 41 -4.23 9.00 -19.29
N LEU A 42 -3.24 9.76 -19.78
CA LEU A 42 -2.09 10.18 -18.97
C LEU A 42 -2.50 11.05 -17.79
N LEU A 43 -3.42 12.00 -17.99
CA LEU A 43 -4.01 12.79 -16.91
C LEU A 43 -4.80 11.92 -15.92
N GLY A 44 -5.47 10.87 -16.40
CA GLY A 44 -6.15 9.90 -15.52
C GLY A 44 -5.19 9.08 -14.67
N THR A 45 -4.01 8.73 -15.20
CA THR A 45 -3.00 7.94 -14.48
C THR A 45 -2.17 8.73 -13.47
N SER A 46 -2.27 10.06 -13.42
CA SER A 46 -1.45 10.86 -12.51
C SER A 46 -1.76 10.65 -11.03
N ASN A 47 -2.93 10.05 -10.72
CA ASN A 47 -3.39 9.80 -9.35
C ASN A 47 -3.44 8.31 -9.01
N VAL A 48 -2.63 7.47 -9.67
CA VAL A 48 -2.52 6.05 -9.29
C VAL A 48 -1.82 5.97 -7.94
N VAL A 49 -2.59 5.66 -6.91
CA VAL A 49 -2.09 5.39 -5.56
C VAL A 49 -1.82 3.89 -5.43
N LEU A 50 -0.64 3.54 -4.92
CA LEU A 50 -0.29 2.17 -4.59
C LEU A 50 -0.76 1.87 -3.17
N ASP A 51 -1.68 0.92 -3.04
CA ASP A 51 -2.04 0.36 -1.74
C ASP A 51 -1.12 -0.83 -1.40
N THR A 52 -0.38 -0.72 -0.31
CA THR A 52 0.52 -1.77 0.20
C THR A 52 -0.13 -2.64 1.27
N ASP A 53 -1.40 -2.39 1.60
CA ASP A 53 -2.13 -3.16 2.59
C ASP A 53 -2.61 -4.49 2.02
N LEU A 54 -2.02 -5.59 2.49
CA LEU A 54 -2.42 -6.93 2.06
C LEU A 54 -3.86 -7.26 2.45
N THR A 55 -4.42 -6.60 3.48
CA THR A 55 -5.82 -6.83 3.85
C THR A 55 -6.80 -6.23 2.86
N ALA A 56 -6.39 -5.24 2.04
CA ALA A 56 -7.21 -4.70 0.95
C ALA A 56 -7.49 -5.72 -0.18
N LEU A 57 -6.77 -6.85 -0.20
CA LEU A 57 -7.04 -7.96 -1.11
C LEU A 57 -8.16 -8.89 -0.61
N LEU A 58 -8.58 -8.74 0.65
CA LEU A 58 -9.63 -9.55 1.26
C LEU A 58 -10.98 -8.86 1.15
N LEU A 59 -12.07 -9.62 1.22
CA LEU A 59 -13.42 -9.05 1.25
C LEU A 59 -13.71 -8.42 2.61
N ASP A 60 -14.26 -7.20 2.60
CA ASP A 60 -14.68 -6.44 3.80
C ASP A 60 -15.75 -7.16 4.65
N THR A 61 -16.42 -8.17 4.08
CA THR A 61 -17.43 -8.96 4.78
C THR A 61 -16.83 -9.93 5.81
N PHE A 62 -15.52 -10.16 5.78
CA PHE A 62 -14.86 -11.03 6.74
C PHE A 62 -14.70 -10.37 8.11
N GLN A 63 -15.11 -11.07 9.16
CA GLN A 63 -15.02 -10.57 10.54
C GLN A 63 -13.60 -10.17 10.93
N SER A 64 -12.59 -10.90 10.45
CA SER A 64 -11.18 -10.60 10.70
C SER A 64 -10.70 -9.26 10.14
N VAL A 65 -11.26 -8.81 9.01
CA VAL A 65 -10.95 -7.49 8.42
C VAL A 65 -11.58 -6.40 9.27
N GLN A 66 -12.87 -6.56 9.63
CA GLN A 66 -13.59 -5.60 10.48
C GLN A 66 -12.97 -5.45 11.87
N ASP A 67 -12.49 -6.54 12.46
CA ASP A 67 -11.82 -6.49 13.76
C ASP A 67 -10.47 -5.78 13.67
N LEU A 68 -9.74 -5.96 12.56
CA LEU A 68 -8.49 -5.23 12.33
C LEU A 68 -8.75 -3.72 12.13
N ASP A 69 -9.80 -3.35 11.42
CA ASP A 69 -10.18 -1.95 11.20
C ASP A 69 -10.57 -1.27 12.52
N ARG A 70 -11.33 -1.96 13.39
CA ARG A 70 -11.62 -1.47 14.75
C ARG A 70 -10.35 -1.24 15.57
N LEU A 71 -9.39 -2.16 15.48
CA LEU A 71 -8.09 -1.99 16.16
C LEU A 71 -7.31 -0.81 15.58
N ARG A 72 -7.34 -0.62 14.26
CA ARG A 72 -6.72 0.53 13.59
C ARG A 72 -7.31 1.85 14.06
N GLU A 73 -8.64 1.95 14.18
CA GLU A 73 -9.32 3.16 14.66
C GLU A 73 -8.96 3.48 16.12
N GLN A 74 -8.91 2.46 16.98
CA GLN A 74 -8.68 2.66 18.42
C GLN A 74 -7.22 2.95 18.75
N PHE A 75 -6.28 2.25 18.11
CA PHE A 75 -4.85 2.31 18.47
C PHE A 75 -4.02 3.11 17.46
N GLY A 76 -4.52 3.31 16.23
CA GLY A 76 -3.94 4.19 15.22
C GLY A 76 -2.55 3.80 14.73
N GLY A 77 -2.28 2.50 14.57
CA GLY A 77 -1.01 2.02 14.06
C GLY A 77 -0.99 0.51 13.87
N VAL A 78 -1.18 0.06 12.63
CA VAL A 78 -0.93 -1.34 12.25
C VAL A 78 0.34 -1.48 11.41
N GLY A 79 0.84 -0.38 10.83
CA GLY A 79 2.11 -0.34 10.14
C GLY A 79 3.26 0.04 11.08
N TYR A 80 4.32 -0.76 11.10
CA TYR A 80 5.58 -0.41 11.75
C TYR A 80 6.74 -0.62 10.77
N CYS A 81 7.73 0.27 10.83
CA CYS A 81 8.99 0.12 10.11
C CYS A 81 10.07 -0.30 11.10
N VAL A 82 10.77 -1.40 10.83
CA VAL A 82 11.86 -1.89 11.68
C VAL A 82 13.19 -1.56 11.01
N ILE A 83 14.01 -0.77 11.69
CA ILE A 83 15.37 -0.46 11.27
C ILE A 83 16.34 -1.32 12.06
N ILE A 84 17.24 -2.02 11.35
CA ILE A 84 18.20 -2.94 11.96
C ILE A 84 19.61 -2.51 11.56
N GLY A 85 20.41 -2.07 12.55
CA GLY A 85 21.84 -1.87 12.37
C GLY A 85 22.59 -3.20 12.33
N ARG A 86 23.56 -3.35 11.43
CA ARG A 86 24.36 -4.57 11.24
C ARG A 86 25.84 -4.22 11.05
N ASN A 87 26.71 -5.20 11.26
CA ASN A 87 28.15 -5.14 10.94
C ASN A 87 28.95 -4.05 11.70
N ALA A 88 28.66 -3.86 12.98
CA ALA A 88 29.43 -2.97 13.86
C ALA A 88 29.39 -3.50 15.30
N GLU A 89 30.27 -2.98 16.15
CA GLU A 89 30.29 -3.31 17.58
C GLU A 89 29.02 -2.83 18.28
N ALA A 90 28.65 -3.50 19.37
CA ALA A 90 27.42 -3.21 20.11
C ALA A 90 27.32 -1.74 20.55
N GLU A 91 28.43 -1.14 20.98
CA GLU A 91 28.45 0.26 21.40
C GLU A 91 28.25 1.23 20.24
N GLN A 92 28.79 0.91 19.06
CA GLN A 92 28.63 1.71 17.85
C GLN A 92 27.20 1.64 17.33
N LEU A 93 26.58 0.46 17.35
CA LEU A 93 25.17 0.27 16.99
C LEU A 93 24.23 1.00 17.96
N LYS A 94 24.56 1.02 19.26
CA LYS A 94 23.81 1.77 20.25
C LYS A 94 23.86 3.28 19.97
N ARG A 95 25.05 3.84 19.72
CA ARG A 95 25.21 5.25 19.33
C ARG A 95 24.46 5.57 18.04
N PHE A 96 24.52 4.70 17.04
CA PHE A 96 23.74 4.86 15.81
C PHE A 96 22.23 4.94 16.08
N ALA A 97 21.70 4.06 16.94
CA ALA A 97 20.28 4.08 17.33
C ALA A 97 19.93 5.35 18.12
N ASP A 98 20.80 5.76 19.06
CA ASP A 98 20.66 7.00 19.84
C ASP A 98 20.62 8.26 18.94
N ASP A 99 21.41 8.28 17.86
CA ASP A 99 21.52 9.42 16.94
C ASP A 99 20.38 9.52 15.93
N ILE A 100 19.84 8.38 15.47
CA ILE A 100 18.81 8.33 14.44
C ILE A 100 17.39 8.43 15.00
N ALA A 101 17.15 7.88 16.20
CA ALA A 101 15.85 7.90 16.84
C ALA A 101 15.19 9.29 16.91
N PRO A 102 15.86 10.35 17.41
CA PRO A 102 15.24 11.68 17.50
C PRO A 102 14.97 12.29 16.12
N LYS A 103 15.74 11.92 15.09
CA LYS A 103 15.53 12.42 13.72
C LYS A 103 14.28 11.79 13.09
N ILE A 104 14.02 10.52 13.39
CA ILE A 104 12.82 9.82 12.91
C ILE A 104 11.60 10.30 13.69
N GLU A 105 11.72 10.53 14.99
CA GLU A 105 10.64 11.03 15.84
C GLU A 105 10.20 12.46 15.45
N ALA A 106 11.10 13.25 14.86
CA ALA A 106 10.78 14.58 14.33
C ALA A 106 9.97 14.58 13.02
N LEU A 107 9.75 13.42 12.39
CA LEU A 107 8.97 13.31 11.15
C LEU A 107 7.47 13.42 11.45
N ALA A 108 6.74 14.23 10.67
CA ALA A 108 5.31 14.48 10.89
C ALA A 108 4.45 13.20 10.80
N ASP A 109 4.86 12.24 9.99
CA ASP A 109 4.12 11.00 9.75
C ASP A 109 4.43 9.90 10.79
N VAL A 110 5.38 10.14 11.70
CA VAL A 110 5.80 9.16 12.71
C VAL A 110 5.13 9.49 14.04
N ARG A 111 4.30 8.56 14.54
CA ARG A 111 3.63 8.72 15.83
C ARG A 111 4.56 8.50 17.04
N TYR A 112 5.42 7.50 16.98
CA TYR A 112 6.37 7.18 18.05
C TYR A 112 7.55 6.36 17.51
N VAL A 113 8.70 6.44 18.19
CA VAL A 113 9.88 5.62 17.92
C VAL A 113 10.24 4.83 19.17
N MET A 114 10.24 3.49 19.05
CA MET A 114 10.66 2.60 20.14
C MET A 114 12.03 2.00 19.83
N TYR A 115 13.05 2.47 20.54
CA TYR A 115 14.44 2.01 20.34
C TYR A 115 15.16 1.63 21.64
N LYS A 116 14.65 2.07 22.80
CA LYS A 116 15.12 1.67 24.14
C LYS A 116 14.03 0.90 24.87
N ARG A 117 14.41 -0.18 25.55
CA ARG A 117 13.55 -0.83 26.53
C ARG A 117 13.74 -0.14 27.88
N PRO A 118 12.67 0.15 28.63
CA PRO A 118 12.76 0.76 29.95
C PRO A 118 13.15 -0.31 30.99
N ILE A 119 14.41 -0.77 30.95
CA ILE A 119 14.89 -1.89 31.76
C ILE A 119 14.86 -1.52 33.26
N ASP A 120 15.19 -0.29 33.61
CA ASP A 120 15.22 0.20 35.00
C ASP A 120 13.89 -0.02 35.74
N PHE A 121 12.76 0.22 35.06
CA PHE A 121 11.43 -0.01 35.63
C PHE A 121 11.20 -1.47 36.05
N PHE A 122 11.71 -2.41 35.24
CA PHE A 122 11.59 -3.85 35.49
C PHE A 122 12.59 -4.32 36.53
N GLU A 123 13.80 -3.77 36.56
CA GLU A 123 14.79 -4.09 37.58
C GLU A 123 14.29 -3.71 38.98
N ASP A 124 13.75 -2.50 39.14
CA ASP A 124 13.17 -2.03 40.40
C ASP A 124 12.02 -2.90 40.92
N ARG A 125 11.33 -3.60 40.03
CA ARG A 125 10.10 -4.36 40.31
C ARG A 125 10.23 -5.85 40.01
N ALA A 126 11.44 -6.35 39.83
CA ALA A 126 11.69 -7.70 39.34
C ALA A 126 10.95 -8.78 40.16
N LEU A 127 10.86 -8.59 41.47
CA LEU A 127 10.17 -9.51 42.39
C LEU A 127 8.65 -9.60 42.15
N LEU A 128 8.01 -8.56 41.61
CA LEU A 128 6.58 -8.57 41.27
C LEU A 128 6.29 -9.47 40.05
N PHE A 129 7.30 -9.72 39.21
CA PHE A 129 7.19 -10.54 38.02
C PHE A 129 7.59 -12.01 38.27
N LEU A 130 8.04 -12.35 39.48
CA LEU A 130 8.26 -13.74 39.85
C LEU A 130 6.91 -14.44 40.03
N GLY A 131 6.62 -15.39 39.14
CA GLY A 131 5.48 -16.28 39.30
C GLY A 131 5.58 -17.00 40.64
N ARG A 132 4.48 -17.05 41.39
CA ARG A 132 4.42 -17.85 42.61
C ARG A 132 4.74 -19.28 42.23
N LYS A 133 5.88 -19.80 42.71
CA LYS A 133 6.20 -21.23 42.58
C LYS A 133 5.06 -21.98 43.25
N ASN A 134 4.27 -22.70 42.46
CA ASN A 134 3.10 -23.45 42.92
C ASN A 134 3.45 -24.20 44.22
N ALA A 135 2.69 -23.93 45.29
CA ALA A 135 2.65 -24.73 46.50
C ALA A 135 1.59 -25.81 46.34
#